data_AF-A0A2M7YZU2-F1
#
_entry.id   AF-A0A2M7YZU2-F1
#
_cell.length_a   1.000
_cell.length_b   1.000
_cell.length_c   1.000
_cell.angle_alpha   90.00
_cell.angle_beta   90.00
_cell.angle_gamma   90.00
#
_symmetry.space_group_name_H-M   'P 1'
#
loop_
_entity.id
_entity.type
_entity.pdbx_description
1 polymer ?
#
loop_
_entity_poly.entity_id
_entity_poly.type
_entity_poly.pdbx_seq_one_letter_code
_entity_poly.pdbx_strand_id
1 'polypeptide(L)'
;IQGLFQRLTWLHAHANRLPLSELLDHLFRQLPLVELAAASSHGEQAVVNVWKLRDLMNEQAAVPHLSFSAWVDRLIEALMTHPSEPEAPLAEETLEAVRGLTIHKAKGLEF
;
A
#
# COMPACT_ATOMS: atom_id res chain seq x y z
N ILE A 1 6.41 -15.26 -18.85
CA ILE A 1 5.32 -15.83 -18.01
C ILE A 1 5.86 -16.83 -16.98
N GLN A 2 6.66 -17.84 -17.37
CA GLN A 2 7.20 -18.87 -16.46
C GLN A 2 7.94 -18.30 -15.23
N GLY A 3 8.77 -17.27 -15.39
CA GLY A 3 9.49 -16.65 -14.28
C GLY A 3 8.60 -15.91 -13.27
N LEU A 4 7.45 -15.36 -13.69
CA LEU A 4 6.50 -14.73 -12.76
C LEU A 4 5.83 -15.80 -11.89
N PHE A 5 5.35 -16.88 -12.50
CA PHE A 5 4.69 -17.96 -11.78
C PHE A 5 5.62 -18.64 -10.76
N GLN A 6 6.90 -18.80 -11.11
CA GLN A 6 7.93 -19.30 -10.19
C GLN A 6 8.10 -18.39 -8.97
N ARG A 7 8.18 -17.07 -9.16
CA ARG A 7 8.28 -16.11 -8.05
C ARG A 7 7.04 -16.13 -7.16
N LEU A 8 5.85 -16.18 -7.76
CA LEU A 8 4.59 -16.30 -7.01
C LEU A 8 4.50 -17.61 -6.22
N THR A 9 4.94 -18.73 -6.80
CA THR A 9 4.96 -20.03 -6.11
C THR A 9 5.94 -20.02 -4.93
N TRP A 10 7.12 -19.43 -5.12
CA TRP A 10 8.09 -19.26 -4.03
C TRP A 10 7.51 -18.40 -2.91
N LEU A 11 6.96 -17.23 -3.23
CA LEU A 11 6.35 -16.32 -2.26
C LEU A 11 5.21 -17.00 -1.49
N HIS A 12 4.33 -17.73 -2.19
CA HIS A 12 3.24 -18.47 -1.57
C HIS A 12 3.74 -19.53 -0.58
N ALA A 13 4.77 -20.29 -0.95
CA ALA A 13 5.35 -21.32 -0.09
C ALA A 13 6.04 -20.75 1.17
N HIS A 14 6.47 -19.49 1.13
CA HIS A 14 7.22 -18.85 2.22
C HIS A 14 6.37 -17.86 3.04
N ALA A 15 5.21 -17.43 2.56
CA ALA A 15 4.37 -16.43 3.21
C ALA A 15 3.97 -16.76 4.65
N ASN A 16 3.83 -18.05 4.98
CA ASN A 16 3.49 -18.52 6.33
C ASN A 16 4.72 -18.87 7.20
N ARG A 17 5.93 -18.74 6.67
CA ARG A 17 7.19 -19.14 7.32
C ARG A 17 8.11 -17.96 7.61
N LEU A 18 7.94 -16.87 6.87
CA LEU A 18 8.73 -15.65 7.03
C LEU A 18 7.99 -14.65 7.93
N PRO A 19 8.72 -13.84 8.73
CA PRO A 19 8.19 -12.63 9.32
C PRO A 19 7.56 -11.72 8.25
N LEU A 20 6.53 -10.96 8.63
CA LEU A 20 5.81 -10.06 7.70
C LEU A 20 6.75 -9.07 7.00
N SER A 21 7.70 -8.48 7.74
CA SER A 21 8.70 -7.55 7.18
C SER A 21 9.61 -8.20 6.14
N GLU A 22 10.05 -9.44 6.37
CA GLU A 22 10.89 -10.18 5.43
C GLU A 22 10.10 -10.58 4.17
N LEU A 23 8.84 -11.01 4.33
CA LEU A 23 7.97 -11.32 3.21
C LEU A 23 7.72 -10.08 2.33
N LEU A 24 7.51 -8.92 2.95
CA LEU A 24 7.35 -7.63 2.26
C LEU A 24 8.56 -7.26 1.41
N ASP A 25 9.75 -7.39 1.97
CA ASP A 25 10.98 -7.13 1.22
C ASP A 25 11.12 -8.08 0.03
N HIS A 26 10.75 -9.35 0.19
CA HIS A 26 10.72 -10.29 -0.92
C HIS A 26 9.68 -9.92 -1.97
N LEU A 27 8.46 -9.52 -1.58
CA LEU A 27 7.41 -9.08 -2.51
C LEU A 27 7.89 -7.93 -3.39
N PHE A 28 8.37 -6.85 -2.78
CA PHE A 28 8.82 -5.66 -3.49
C PHE A 28 10.11 -5.86 -4.29
N ARG A 29 10.96 -6.82 -3.92
CA ARG A 29 12.18 -7.16 -4.68
C ARG A 29 11.89 -8.10 -5.86
N GLN A 30 10.93 -9.01 -5.72
CA GLN A 30 10.67 -10.07 -6.70
C GLN A 30 9.58 -9.72 -7.71
N LEU A 31 8.64 -8.84 -7.33
CA LEU A 31 7.52 -8.45 -8.17
C LEU A 31 7.67 -6.97 -8.56
N PRO A 32 7.39 -6.61 -9.82
CA PRO A 32 7.47 -5.23 -10.29
C PRO A 32 6.23 -4.43 -9.86
N LEU A 33 5.95 -4.38 -8.55
CA LEU A 33 4.70 -3.83 -8.02
C LEU A 33 4.57 -2.33 -8.33
N VAL A 34 5.68 -1.59 -8.22
CA VAL A 34 5.71 -0.14 -8.44
C VAL A 34 5.59 0.17 -9.93
N GLU A 35 6.27 -0.58 -10.79
CA GLU A 35 6.19 -0.43 -12.24
C GLU A 35 4.80 -0.77 -12.77
N LEU A 36 4.17 -1.81 -12.22
CA LEU A 36 2.77 -2.16 -12.54
C LEU A 36 1.80 -1.06 -12.06
N ALA A 37 2.04 -0.47 -10.90
CA ALA A 37 1.25 0.66 -10.41
C ALA A 37 1.41 1.88 -11.33
N ALA A 38 2.64 2.21 -11.72
CA ALA A 38 2.94 3.32 -12.64
C ALA A 38 2.29 3.14 -14.02
N ALA A 39 2.17 1.89 -14.49
CA ALA A 39 1.51 1.55 -15.75
C ALA A 39 -0.03 1.49 -15.66
N SER A 40 -0.61 1.71 -14.48
CA SER A 40 -2.06 1.73 -14.29
C SER A 40 -2.70 3.04 -14.78
N SER A 41 -4.04 3.09 -14.82
CA SER A 41 -4.79 4.27 -15.27
C SER A 41 -4.57 5.52 -14.41
N HIS A 42 -4.12 5.36 -13.16
CA HIS A 42 -3.83 6.45 -12.22
C HIS A 42 -2.37 6.36 -11.77
N GLY A 43 -1.44 6.23 -12.73
CA GLY A 43 -0.06 5.81 -12.52
C GLY A 43 0.65 6.42 -11.30
N GLU A 44 0.71 7.74 -11.23
CA GLU A 44 1.37 8.44 -10.13
C GLU A 44 0.70 8.17 -8.77
N GLN A 45 -0.62 8.37 -8.69
CA GLN A 45 -1.40 8.11 -7.48
C GLN A 45 -1.30 6.64 -7.04
N ALA A 46 -1.31 5.70 -7.99
CA ALA A 46 -1.17 4.28 -7.73
C ALA A 46 0.21 3.95 -7.14
N VAL A 47 1.28 4.57 -7.63
CA VAL A 47 2.63 4.41 -7.06
C VAL A 47 2.66 4.88 -5.61
N VAL A 48 2.14 6.06 -5.30
CA VAL A 48 2.14 6.58 -3.93
C VAL A 48 1.25 5.74 -3.02
N ASN A 49 0.11 5.24 -3.52
CA ASN A 49 -0.75 4.33 -2.76
C ASN A 49 -0.06 3.00 -2.45
N VAL A 50 0.74 2.44 -3.37
CA VAL A 50 1.53 1.22 -3.13
C VAL A 50 2.60 1.45 -2.06
N TRP A 51 3.26 2.60 -2.06
CA TRP A 51 4.23 2.95 -1.03
C TRP A 51 3.57 3.15 0.34
N LYS A 52 2.45 3.90 0.40
CA LYS A 52 1.66 4.03 1.63
C LYS A 52 1.24 2.68 2.19
N LEU A 53 0.80 1.75 1.33
CA LEU A 53 0.45 0.39 1.77
C LEU A 53 1.66 -0.32 2.38
N ARG A 54 2.84 -0.23 1.76
CA ARG A 54 4.08 -0.81 2.31
C ARG A 54 4.43 -0.24 3.68
N ASP A 55 4.30 1.07 3.85
CA ASP A 55 4.61 1.74 5.12
C ASP A 55 3.65 1.30 6.23
N LEU A 56 2.34 1.29 5.96
CA LEU A 56 1.32 0.75 6.87
C LEU A 56 1.60 -0.71 7.25
N MET A 57 2.08 -1.52 6.31
CA MET A 57 2.46 -2.89 6.57
C MET A 57 3.70 -3.01 7.47
N ASN A 58 4.71 -2.17 7.24
CA ASN A 58 5.93 -2.14 8.03
C ASN A 58 5.67 -1.68 9.48
N GLU A 59 4.80 -0.70 9.67
CA GLU A 59 4.35 -0.26 11.01
C GLU A 59 3.71 -1.43 11.77
N GLN A 60 2.87 -2.22 11.11
CA GLN A 60 2.21 -3.39 11.71
C GLN A 60 3.17 -4.57 11.92
N ALA A 61 4.20 -4.70 11.07
CA ALA A 61 5.23 -5.72 11.21
C ALA A 61 6.12 -5.52 12.45
N ALA A 62 6.08 -4.34 13.09
CA ALA A 62 6.72 -4.12 14.39
C ALA A 62 6.06 -4.93 15.52
N VAL A 63 4.82 -5.40 15.32
CA VAL A 63 4.13 -6.29 16.27
C VAL A 63 4.68 -7.71 16.15
N PRO A 64 5.27 -8.29 17.22
CA PRO A 64 5.80 -9.65 17.17
C PRO A 64 4.75 -10.67 16.76
N HIS A 65 5.15 -11.64 15.93
CA HIS A 65 4.35 -12.80 15.50
C HIS A 65 3.12 -12.51 14.63
N LEU A 66 2.97 -11.30 14.05
CA LEU A 66 1.94 -11.06 13.05
C LEU A 66 2.25 -11.84 11.76
N SER A 67 1.42 -12.81 11.42
CA SER A 67 1.52 -13.53 10.14
C SER A 67 0.96 -12.70 8.99
N PHE A 68 1.36 -13.03 7.77
CA PHE A 68 0.79 -12.41 6.56
C PHE A 68 -0.73 -12.63 6.46
N SER A 69 -1.21 -13.84 6.76
CA SER A 69 -2.64 -14.14 6.73
C SER A 69 -3.42 -13.29 7.74
N ALA A 70 -2.92 -13.18 8.98
CA ALA A 70 -3.56 -12.38 10.01
C ALA A 70 -3.58 -10.89 9.65
N TRP A 71 -2.55 -10.41 8.94
CA TRP A 71 -2.56 -9.05 8.42
C TRP A 71 -3.60 -8.86 7.29
N VAL A 72 -3.73 -9.81 6.36
CA VAL A 72 -4.79 -9.78 5.33
C VAL A 72 -6.18 -9.78 5.97
N ASP A 73 -6.40 -10.60 7.00
CA ASP A 73 -7.67 -10.63 7.73
C ASP A 73 -8.00 -9.27 8.35
N ARG A 74 -7.00 -8.58 8.93
CA ARG A 74 -7.17 -7.21 9.45
C ARG A 74 -7.51 -6.20 8.37
N LEU A 75 -6.93 -6.32 7.17
CA LEU A 75 -7.31 -5.45 6.05
C LEU A 75 -8.76 -5.67 5.62
N ILE A 76 -9.19 -6.94 5.54
CA ILE A 76 -10.56 -7.29 5.20
C ILE A 76 -11.52 -6.73 6.25
N GLU A 77 -11.19 -6.90 7.53
CA GLU A 77 -11.97 -6.32 8.64
C GLU A 77 -12.03 -4.79 8.53
N ALA A 78 -10.90 -4.12 8.28
CA ALA A 78 -10.85 -2.68 8.12
C ALA A 78 -11.74 -2.17 6.97
N LEU A 79 -11.75 -2.88 5.83
CA LEU A 79 -12.61 -2.55 4.69
C LEU A 79 -14.11 -2.66 5.01
N MET A 80 -14.48 -3.52 5.97
CA MET A 80 -15.87 -3.74 6.36
C MET A 80 -16.33 -2.83 7.50
N THR A 81 -15.40 -2.31 8.30
CA THR A 81 -15.69 -1.65 9.58
C THR A 81 -15.36 -0.15 9.60
N HIS A 82 -14.41 0.28 8.79
CA HIS A 82 -13.95 1.66 8.74
C HIS A 82 -14.39 2.36 7.44
N PRO A 83 -14.48 3.70 7.44
CA PRO A 83 -14.56 4.46 6.19
C PRO A 83 -13.42 4.08 5.24
N SER A 84 -13.62 4.23 3.94
CA SER A 84 -12.56 3.99 2.96
C SER A 84 -11.30 4.77 3.33
N GLU A 85 -10.17 4.05 3.39
CA GLU A 85 -8.86 4.64 3.57
C GLU A 85 -8.60 5.65 2.46
N PRO A 86 -8.28 6.92 2.77
CA PRO A 86 -8.03 7.92 1.74
C PRO A 86 -6.78 7.58 0.94
N GLU A 87 -6.72 8.06 -0.30
CA GLU A 87 -5.51 7.99 -1.12
C GLU A 87 -4.34 8.68 -0.41
N ALA A 88 -3.13 8.21 -0.72
CA ALA A 88 -1.93 8.85 -0.24
C ALA A 88 -1.80 10.26 -0.86
N PRO A 89 -1.39 11.28 -0.10
CA PRO A 89 -1.16 12.59 -0.68
C PRO A 89 -0.03 12.50 -1.71
N LEU A 90 -0.26 13.04 -2.91
CA LEU A 90 0.83 13.35 -3.82
C LEU A 90 1.67 14.46 -3.17
N ALA A 91 2.99 14.43 -3.37
CA ALA A 91 3.91 15.43 -2.83
C ALA A 91 3.65 16.86 -3.40
N GLU A 92 2.75 16.98 -4.37
CA GLU A 92 2.36 18.19 -5.10
C GLU A 92 1.49 19.20 -4.29
N GLU A 93 1.60 19.28 -2.97
CA GLU A 93 1.01 20.42 -2.22
C GLU A 93 1.63 21.78 -2.62
N THR A 94 2.68 21.78 -3.46
CA THR A 94 3.38 22.95 -4.00
C THR A 94 3.13 23.26 -5.49
N LEU A 95 2.27 22.53 -6.20
CA LEU A 95 1.93 22.84 -7.60
C LEU A 95 0.75 23.80 -7.72
N GLU A 96 0.75 24.64 -8.76
CA GLU A 96 -0.41 25.46 -9.14
C GLU A 96 -1.54 24.57 -9.67
N ALA A 97 -2.24 23.91 -8.75
CA ALA A 97 -3.39 23.06 -9.03
C ALA A 97 -4.61 23.52 -8.23
N VAL A 98 -5.80 23.20 -8.74
CA VAL A 98 -7.06 23.46 -8.01
C VAL A 98 -7.15 22.45 -6.86
N ARG A 99 -7.16 22.95 -5.62
CA ARG A 99 -7.31 22.13 -4.41
C ARG A 99 -8.77 21.80 -4.13
N GLY A 100 -9.14 20.53 -4.25
CA GLY A 100 -10.42 20.01 -3.77
C GLY A 100 -10.38 19.77 -2.26
N LEU A 101 -11.04 20.61 -1.47
CA LEU A 101 -11.16 20.44 -0.02
C LEU A 101 -12.63 20.32 0.39
N THR A 102 -12.91 19.51 1.41
CA THR A 102 -14.21 19.55 2.08
C THR A 102 -14.34 20.85 2.88
N ILE A 103 -15.56 21.34 3.08
CA ILE A 103 -15.82 22.57 3.87
C ILE A 103 -15.17 22.50 5.26
N HIS A 104 -15.15 21.31 5.87
CA HIS A 104 -14.51 21.10 7.17
C HIS A 104 -12.98 21.31 7.10
N LYS A 105 -12.31 20.78 6.08
CA LYS A 105 -10.86 21.00 5.87
C LYS A 105 -10.52 22.41 5.41
N ALA A 106 -11.47 23.13 4.80
CA ALA A 106 -11.27 24.50 4.33
C ALA A 106 -11.50 25.57 5.42
N LYS A 107 -12.10 25.21 6.56
CA LYS A 107 -12.49 26.19 7.59
C LYS A 107 -11.26 26.82 8.24
N GLY A 108 -11.11 28.14 8.08
CA GLY A 108 -10.00 28.91 8.62
C GLY A 108 -8.79 29.01 7.70
N LEU A 109 -8.88 28.48 6.48
CA LEU A 109 -7.92 28.76 5.42
C LEU A 109 -8.36 29.99 4.63
N GLU A 110 -7.39 30.80 4.21
CA GLU A 110 -7.56 31.90 3.26
C GLU A 110 -6.98 31.45 1.91
N PHE A 111 -7.73 31.64 0.83
CA PHE A 111 -7.35 31.30 -0.54
C PHE A 111 -7.46 32.52 -1.43
#